data_AF-T0R1Z8-F1
#
_entry.id   AF-T0R1Z8-F1
#
_cell.length_a   1.000
_cell.length_b   1.000
_cell.length_c   1.000
_cell.angle_alpha   90.00
_cell.angle_beta   90.00
_cell.angle_gamma   90.00
#
_symmetry.space_group_name_H-M   'P 1'
#
loop_
_entity.id
_entity.type
_entity.pdbx_description
1 polymer ?
#
loop_
_entity_poly.entity_id
_entity_poly.type
_entity_poly.pdbx_seq_one_letter_code
_entity_poly.pdbx_strand_id
1 'polypeptide(L)'
;MSSKVPVAYAVVDAGTTVPLASLSALQVYQLLSALKCSAYKWLFLRQEIDGHALAHCRCVEDLQEIGIDIAIKARSLYHAIEQCRQHALIYDNGVPTHIFDDEPRPRRAFRFQSVKYPSMCLQLDHDDGRDGDKCVIRQTSKSKRNPAQAWVLDGHFIRSAVDSTKGINLCEHGPTFNGDVCLLWELMHHSWLNQEWDYDGTLIRSMKDPTKCIHVKSGDETICHLWDIIVDQPCPAQEWRLVFDMYLEDEDELW
;
A
#
# COMPACT_ATOMS: atom_id res chain seq x y z
N MET A 1 9.84 -5.41 -59.33
CA MET A 1 10.54 -6.08 -58.21
C MET A 1 10.45 -5.14 -57.01
N SER A 2 9.46 -5.35 -56.13
CA SER A 2 9.24 -4.48 -54.97
C SER A 2 9.73 -5.20 -53.73
N SER A 3 10.83 -4.72 -53.16
CA SER A 3 11.45 -5.21 -51.94
C SER A 3 10.63 -4.75 -50.75
N LYS A 4 9.93 -5.68 -50.07
CA LYS A 4 9.29 -5.41 -48.78
C LYS A 4 10.36 -5.32 -47.71
N VAL A 5 10.54 -4.14 -47.14
CA VAL A 5 11.32 -3.91 -45.91
C VAL A 5 10.60 -4.62 -44.75
N PRO A 6 11.30 -5.39 -43.90
CA PRO A 6 10.68 -6.01 -42.74
C PRO A 6 10.34 -4.95 -41.68
N VAL A 7 9.12 -5.04 -41.16
CA VAL A 7 8.66 -4.26 -40.00
C VAL A 7 9.44 -4.75 -38.79
N ALA A 8 10.27 -3.87 -38.23
CA ALA A 8 10.91 -4.12 -36.95
C ALA A 8 9.83 -4.21 -35.87
N TYR A 9 9.69 -5.37 -35.24
CA TYR A 9 8.92 -5.51 -34.02
C TYR A 9 9.60 -4.62 -32.97
N ALA A 10 8.89 -3.60 -32.50
CA ALA A 10 9.32 -2.81 -31.37
C ALA A 10 9.56 -3.75 -30.20
N VAL A 11 10.80 -3.76 -29.70
CA VAL A 11 11.13 -4.39 -28.42
C VAL A 11 10.34 -3.62 -27.38
N VAL A 12 9.21 -4.19 -26.95
CA VAL A 12 8.45 -3.67 -25.82
C VAL A 12 9.39 -3.79 -24.64
N ASP A 13 9.72 -2.64 -24.04
CA ASP A 13 10.59 -2.58 -22.87
C ASP A 13 10.06 -3.58 -21.84
N ALA A 14 10.91 -4.51 -21.42
CA ALA A 14 10.51 -5.57 -20.51
C ALA A 14 10.27 -4.90 -19.16
N GLY A 15 9.02 -4.50 -18.91
CA GLY A 15 8.63 -3.79 -17.70
C GLY A 15 9.13 -4.53 -16.47
N THR A 16 9.50 -3.78 -15.43
CA THR A 16 9.97 -4.37 -14.18
C THR A 16 8.89 -5.29 -13.60
N THR A 17 9.31 -6.44 -13.06
CA THR A 17 8.40 -7.38 -12.41
C THR A 17 8.87 -7.68 -10.99
N VAL A 18 7.96 -8.20 -10.17
CA VAL A 18 8.24 -8.67 -8.80
C VAL A 18 7.72 -10.08 -8.60
N PRO A 19 8.37 -10.94 -7.79
CA PRO A 19 7.88 -12.28 -7.50
C PRO A 19 6.45 -12.27 -6.94
N LEU A 20 5.60 -13.20 -7.37
CA LEU A 20 4.25 -13.34 -6.80
C LEU A 20 4.28 -13.49 -5.28
N ALA A 21 5.22 -14.30 -4.77
CA ALA A 21 5.35 -14.57 -3.34
C ALA A 21 5.77 -13.34 -2.50
N SER A 22 6.26 -12.26 -3.11
CA SER A 22 6.65 -11.04 -2.40
C SER A 22 5.56 -9.98 -2.36
N LEU A 23 4.40 -10.22 -2.99
CA LEU A 23 3.32 -9.23 -2.97
C LEU A 23 2.71 -9.12 -1.58
N SER A 24 2.49 -7.89 -1.11
CA SER A 24 1.69 -7.63 0.09
C SER A 24 0.19 -7.85 -0.18
N ALA A 25 -0.62 -7.91 0.89
CA ALA A 25 -2.08 -8.01 0.76
C ALA A 25 -2.69 -6.85 -0.04
N LEU A 26 -2.10 -5.64 0.05
CA LEU A 26 -2.53 -4.47 -0.74
C LEU A 26 -2.21 -4.66 -2.23
N GLN A 27 -1.02 -5.15 -2.56
CA GLN A 27 -0.64 -5.44 -3.94
C GLN A 27 -1.49 -6.58 -4.53
N VAL A 28 -1.86 -7.58 -3.72
CA VAL A 28 -2.83 -8.61 -4.12
C VAL A 28 -4.21 -8.00 -4.38
N TYR A 29 -4.67 -7.06 -3.55
CA TYR A 29 -5.90 -6.30 -3.81
C TYR A 29 -5.86 -5.57 -5.17
N GLN A 30 -4.74 -4.92 -5.50
CA GLN A 30 -4.55 -4.23 -6.78
C GLN A 30 -4.49 -5.22 -7.96
N LEU A 31 -3.74 -6.31 -7.81
CA LEU A 31 -3.70 -7.41 -8.79
C LEU A 31 -5.11 -7.96 -9.07
N LEU A 32 -5.90 -8.22 -8.02
CA LEU A 32 -7.27 -8.69 -8.19
C LEU A 32 -8.17 -7.64 -8.84
N SER A 33 -7.89 -6.34 -8.67
CA SER A 33 -8.62 -5.25 -9.33
C SER A 33 -8.41 -5.25 -10.85
N ALA A 34 -7.17 -5.47 -11.30
CA ALA A 34 -6.83 -5.62 -12.72
C ALA A 34 -7.38 -6.92 -13.34
N LEU A 35 -7.62 -7.95 -12.52
CA LEU A 35 -8.09 -9.25 -12.98
C LEU A 35 -9.63 -9.35 -12.98
N LYS A 36 -10.14 -10.41 -13.63
CA LYS A 36 -11.58 -10.75 -13.61
C LYS A 36 -12.08 -11.21 -12.22
N CYS A 37 -11.28 -11.06 -11.17
CA CYS A 37 -11.58 -11.46 -9.79
C CYS A 37 -11.74 -10.26 -8.85
N SER A 38 -11.98 -9.07 -9.39
CA SER A 38 -12.16 -7.82 -8.62
C SER A 38 -13.27 -7.88 -7.56
N ALA A 39 -14.24 -8.79 -7.67
CA ALA A 39 -15.25 -9.02 -6.63
C ALA A 39 -14.67 -9.56 -5.31
N TYR A 40 -13.49 -10.20 -5.34
CA TYR A 40 -12.87 -10.83 -4.16
C TYR A 40 -11.78 -9.97 -3.52
N LYS A 41 -11.41 -8.83 -4.12
CA LYS A 41 -10.29 -8.00 -3.65
C LYS A 41 -10.41 -7.58 -2.19
N TRP A 42 -11.62 -7.22 -1.76
CA TRP A 42 -11.91 -6.81 -0.38
C TRP A 42 -11.83 -7.98 0.60
N LEU A 43 -12.30 -9.17 0.19
CA LEU A 43 -12.18 -10.38 0.99
C LEU A 43 -10.71 -10.68 1.26
N PHE A 44 -9.88 -10.64 0.22
CA PHE A 44 -8.45 -10.92 0.30
C PHE A 44 -7.72 -9.92 1.17
N LEU A 45 -7.97 -8.63 0.97
CA LEU A 45 -7.37 -7.58 1.80
C LEU A 45 -7.77 -7.72 3.28
N ARG A 46 -9.04 -8.04 3.57
CA ARG A 46 -9.55 -8.23 4.94
C ARG A 46 -9.00 -9.46 5.63
N GLN A 47 -8.75 -10.53 4.89
CA GLN A 47 -8.15 -11.76 5.42
C GLN A 47 -6.61 -11.72 5.41
N GLU A 48 -6.01 -10.58 5.04
CA GLU A 48 -4.56 -10.42 4.87
C GLU A 48 -3.96 -11.49 3.92
N ILE A 49 -4.72 -11.91 2.90
CA ILE A 49 -4.23 -12.86 1.89
C ILE A 49 -3.23 -12.13 1.00
N ASP A 50 -1.98 -12.51 1.13
CA ASP A 50 -0.84 -11.94 0.43
C ASP A 50 -0.36 -12.82 -0.74
N GLY A 51 0.69 -12.36 -1.40
CA GLY A 51 1.33 -13.06 -2.50
C GLY A 51 1.91 -14.42 -2.10
N HIS A 52 2.37 -14.56 -0.85
CA HIS A 52 2.91 -15.80 -0.33
C HIS A 52 1.82 -16.87 -0.23
N ALA A 53 0.64 -16.52 0.31
CA ALA A 53 -0.52 -17.41 0.35
C ALA A 53 -0.94 -17.84 -1.06
N LEU A 54 -1.04 -16.89 -2.00
CA LEU A 54 -1.36 -17.19 -3.41
C LEU A 54 -0.31 -18.09 -4.08
N ALA A 55 0.98 -17.87 -3.79
CA ALA A 55 2.06 -18.68 -4.31
C ALA A 55 2.01 -20.14 -3.82
N HIS A 56 1.27 -20.43 -2.74
CA HIS A 56 1.07 -21.77 -2.21
C HIS A 56 -0.17 -22.49 -2.76
N CYS A 57 -1.08 -21.83 -3.47
CA CYS A 57 -2.23 -22.48 -4.10
C CYS A 57 -1.79 -23.35 -5.29
N ARG A 58 -1.84 -24.67 -5.16
CA ARG A 58 -1.43 -25.69 -6.14
C ARG A 58 -2.57 -26.25 -6.97
N CYS A 59 -3.81 -25.96 -6.60
CA CYS A 59 -4.97 -26.30 -7.40
C CYS A 59 -6.10 -25.27 -7.26
N VAL A 60 -7.19 -25.51 -7.98
CA VAL A 60 -8.38 -24.64 -7.96
C VAL A 60 -9.06 -24.69 -6.59
N GLU A 61 -9.05 -25.86 -5.97
CA GLU A 61 -9.66 -26.14 -4.67
C GLU A 61 -9.02 -25.28 -3.57
N ASP A 62 -7.70 -25.09 -3.58
CA ASP A 62 -7.00 -24.21 -2.63
C ASP A 62 -7.54 -22.76 -2.70
N LEU A 63 -7.84 -22.27 -3.91
CA LEU A 63 -8.43 -20.93 -4.09
C LEU A 63 -9.88 -20.86 -3.57
N GLN A 64 -10.61 -21.96 -3.63
CA GLN A 64 -11.96 -22.05 -3.06
C GLN A 64 -11.90 -22.09 -1.53
N GLU A 65 -10.90 -22.76 -0.96
CA GLU A 65 -10.68 -22.82 0.49
C GLU A 65 -10.35 -21.44 1.09
N ILE A 66 -9.61 -20.59 0.36
CA ILE A 66 -9.36 -19.19 0.77
C ILE A 66 -10.50 -18.22 0.40
N GLY A 67 -11.65 -18.74 -0.08
CA GLY A 67 -12.90 -18.01 -0.18
C GLY A 67 -13.36 -17.62 -1.59
N ILE A 68 -12.74 -18.09 -2.67
CA ILE A 68 -13.26 -17.89 -4.03
C ILE A 68 -14.33 -18.93 -4.33
N ASP A 69 -15.56 -18.63 -3.92
CA ASP A 69 -16.72 -19.52 -4.01
C ASP A 69 -17.19 -19.85 -5.45
N ILE A 70 -16.98 -18.95 -6.41
CA ILE A 70 -17.35 -19.19 -7.81
C ILE A 70 -16.25 -19.96 -8.53
N ALA A 71 -16.48 -21.25 -8.81
CA ALA A 71 -15.50 -22.15 -9.42
C ALA A 71 -14.88 -21.63 -10.74
N ILE A 72 -15.63 -20.92 -11.58
CA ILE A 72 -15.10 -20.32 -12.82
C ILE A 72 -14.09 -19.20 -12.51
N LYS A 73 -14.35 -18.40 -11.46
CA LYS A 73 -13.44 -17.33 -11.02
C LYS A 73 -12.18 -17.92 -10.39
N ALA A 74 -12.33 -18.96 -9.56
CA ALA A 74 -11.19 -19.69 -8.98
C ALA A 74 -10.27 -20.25 -10.08
N ARG A 75 -10.84 -20.92 -11.10
CA ARG A 75 -10.06 -21.37 -12.28
C ARG A 75 -9.36 -20.22 -13.01
N SER A 76 -10.06 -19.11 -13.23
CA SER A 76 -9.48 -17.95 -13.91
C SER A 76 -8.31 -17.36 -13.14
N LEU A 77 -8.40 -17.24 -11.81
CA LEU A 77 -7.31 -16.75 -10.99
C LEU A 77 -6.16 -17.75 -10.93
N TYR A 78 -6.45 -19.05 -10.79
CA TYR A 78 -5.44 -20.10 -10.81
C TYR A 78 -4.58 -20.05 -12.09
N HIS A 79 -5.22 -19.89 -13.25
CA HIS A 79 -4.48 -19.71 -14.51
C HIS A 79 -3.62 -18.45 -14.53
N ALA A 80 -4.08 -17.32 -13.97
CA ALA A 80 -3.28 -16.10 -13.88
C ALA A 80 -2.06 -16.29 -12.96
N ILE A 81 -2.24 -16.98 -11.83
CA ILE A 81 -1.15 -17.36 -10.91
C ILE A 81 -0.14 -18.27 -11.62
N GLU A 82 -0.60 -19.29 -12.33
CA GLU A 82 0.26 -20.19 -13.09
C GLU A 82 1.04 -19.46 -14.19
N GLN A 83 0.43 -18.49 -14.87
CA GLN A 83 1.14 -17.65 -15.84
C GLN A 83 2.28 -16.87 -15.16
N CYS A 84 2.03 -16.28 -13.99
CA CYS A 84 3.08 -15.59 -13.22
C CYS A 84 4.20 -16.54 -12.78
N ARG A 85 3.88 -17.81 -12.45
CA ARG A 85 4.88 -18.83 -12.05
C ARG A 85 5.70 -19.34 -13.23
N GLN A 86 5.04 -19.69 -14.34
CA GLN A 86 5.69 -20.25 -15.53
C GLN A 86 6.61 -19.22 -16.19
N HIS A 87 6.24 -17.94 -16.14
CA HIS A 87 7.07 -16.87 -16.67
C HIS A 87 8.32 -16.63 -15.81
N ALA A 88 8.25 -16.82 -14.49
CA ALA A 88 9.40 -16.72 -13.59
C ALA A 88 10.49 -17.79 -13.80
N LEU A 89 10.19 -18.88 -14.53
CA LEU A 89 11.16 -19.95 -14.81
C LEU A 89 11.96 -19.73 -16.11
N ILE A 90 11.54 -18.80 -16.97
CA ILE A 90 12.10 -18.61 -18.31
C ILE A 90 12.68 -17.20 -18.50
N TYR A 91 12.10 -16.20 -17.83
CA TYR A 91 12.58 -14.82 -17.76
C TYR A 91 12.40 -14.33 -16.31
N ASP A 92 13.05 -13.25 -15.87
CA ASP A 92 12.82 -12.60 -14.55
C ASP A 92 11.40 -11.98 -14.46
N ASN A 93 10.34 -12.75 -14.76
CA ASN A 93 9.01 -12.22 -15.03
C ASN A 93 7.98 -12.80 -14.05
N GLY A 94 7.90 -12.16 -12.88
CA GLY A 94 6.80 -12.29 -11.93
C GLY A 94 5.62 -11.39 -12.31
N VAL A 95 4.99 -10.76 -11.31
CA VAL A 95 3.87 -9.82 -11.52
C VAL A 95 4.42 -8.48 -12.00
N PRO A 96 3.94 -7.94 -13.14
CA PRO A 96 4.37 -6.63 -13.62
C PRO A 96 4.07 -5.51 -12.62
N THR A 97 5.06 -4.65 -12.34
CA THR A 97 4.95 -3.59 -11.33
C THR A 97 3.95 -2.49 -11.71
N HIS A 98 3.84 -2.17 -13.00
CA HIS A 98 2.92 -1.13 -13.49
C HIS A 98 1.45 -1.37 -13.11
N ILE A 99 1.05 -2.64 -12.86
CA ILE A 99 -0.28 -2.98 -12.35
C ILE A 99 -0.58 -2.25 -11.03
N PHE A 100 0.44 -2.03 -10.20
CA PHE A 100 0.29 -1.37 -8.90
C PHE A 100 0.24 0.15 -8.99
N ASP A 101 0.66 0.73 -10.12
CA ASP A 101 0.61 2.17 -10.38
C ASP A 101 -0.74 2.56 -10.99
N ASP A 102 -1.28 1.72 -11.88
CA ASP A 102 -2.50 2.00 -12.63
C ASP A 102 -3.78 1.66 -11.85
N GLU A 103 -3.74 0.66 -10.96
CA GLU A 103 -4.94 0.17 -10.28
C GLU A 103 -5.24 0.95 -9.00
N PRO A 104 -6.52 1.37 -8.80
CA PRO A 104 -6.89 2.21 -7.68
C PRO A 104 -6.65 1.49 -6.36
N ARG A 105 -5.86 2.12 -5.49
CA ARG A 105 -5.77 1.76 -4.07
C ARG A 105 -7.18 1.84 -3.45
N PRO A 106 -7.46 1.08 -2.37
CA PRO A 106 -8.78 1.11 -1.77
C PRO A 106 -9.08 2.52 -1.24
N ARG A 107 -10.18 3.13 -1.72
CA ARG A 107 -10.61 4.50 -1.37
C ARG A 107 -11.27 4.62 0.02
N ARG A 108 -11.05 3.63 0.88
CA ARG A 108 -11.59 3.62 2.25
C ARG A 108 -10.52 4.10 3.22
N ALA A 109 -10.95 4.57 4.39
CA ALA A 109 -10.00 4.89 5.44
C ALA A 109 -9.51 3.64 6.17
N PHE A 110 -8.23 3.65 6.49
CA PHE A 110 -7.52 2.62 7.22
C PHE A 110 -6.82 3.22 8.43
N ARG A 111 -6.43 2.36 9.36
CA ARG A 111 -5.47 2.69 10.41
C ARG A 111 -4.15 2.05 10.05
N PHE A 112 -3.07 2.81 10.08
CA PHE A 112 -1.72 2.25 10.01
C PHE A 112 -1.33 1.76 11.40
N GLN A 113 -1.52 0.47 11.65
CA GLN A 113 -1.16 -0.18 12.91
C GLN A 113 0.34 -0.49 12.94
N SER A 114 1.02 -0.14 14.03
CA SER A 114 2.45 -0.38 14.18
C SER A 114 2.72 -1.87 14.39
N VAL A 115 3.68 -2.43 13.66
CA VAL A 115 4.13 -3.82 13.90
C VAL A 115 4.91 -3.93 15.22
N LYS A 116 5.73 -2.93 15.56
CA LYS A 116 6.45 -2.87 16.85
C LYS A 116 5.52 -2.78 18.05
N TYR A 117 4.43 -2.00 17.93
CA TYR A 117 3.45 -1.81 18.98
C TYR A 117 2.05 -2.17 18.47
N PRO A 118 1.67 -3.46 18.44
CA PRO A 118 0.43 -3.92 17.80
C PRO A 118 -0.85 -3.34 18.40
N SER A 119 -0.80 -2.76 19.59
CA SER A 119 -1.92 -2.07 20.21
C SER A 119 -2.01 -0.59 19.85
N MET A 120 -1.11 -0.07 19.01
CA MET A 120 -0.98 1.33 18.66
C MET A 120 -1.03 1.55 17.15
N CYS A 121 -1.56 2.70 16.73
CA CYS A 121 -1.61 3.09 15.33
C CYS A 121 -1.21 4.55 15.13
N LEU A 122 -0.87 4.89 13.90
CA LEU A 122 -0.62 6.25 13.45
C LEU A 122 -1.86 7.12 13.71
N GLN A 123 -1.65 8.24 14.40
CA GLN A 123 -2.68 9.20 14.79
C GLN A 123 -2.13 10.62 14.65
N LEU A 124 -3.01 11.57 14.42
CA LEU A 124 -2.76 12.99 14.70
C LEU A 124 -2.58 13.24 16.21
N ASP A 125 -1.64 14.11 16.60
CA ASP A 125 -1.41 14.43 18.01
C ASP A 125 -2.61 15.20 18.59
N HIS A 126 -3.29 15.99 17.76
CA HIS A 126 -4.55 16.66 18.06
C HIS A 126 -5.66 16.17 17.13
N ASP A 127 -6.85 15.94 17.68
CA ASP A 127 -7.97 15.38 16.93
C ASP A 127 -8.66 16.38 15.97
N ASP A 128 -8.13 17.61 15.84
CA ASP A 128 -8.75 18.70 15.10
C ASP A 128 -8.13 19.01 13.73
N GLY A 129 -7.06 18.31 13.34
CA GLY A 129 -6.51 18.37 11.98
C GLY A 129 -5.90 19.71 11.59
N ARG A 130 -5.32 20.46 12.54
CA ARG A 130 -4.61 21.71 12.22
C ARG A 130 -3.31 21.46 11.45
N ASP A 131 -2.91 22.46 10.65
CA ASP A 131 -1.61 22.42 10.00
C ASP A 131 -0.49 22.43 11.02
N GLY A 132 0.52 21.60 10.76
CA GLY A 132 1.65 21.40 11.65
C GLY A 132 1.38 20.38 12.77
N ASP A 133 0.18 19.81 12.83
CA ASP A 133 -0.10 18.77 13.81
C ASP A 133 0.74 17.52 13.55
N LYS A 134 1.32 16.94 14.60
CA LYS A 134 2.31 15.88 14.43
C LYS A 134 1.63 14.54 14.20
N CYS A 135 2.23 13.73 13.33
CA CYS A 135 1.90 12.32 13.28
C CYS A 135 2.60 11.60 14.45
N VAL A 136 1.81 10.95 15.29
CA VAL A 136 2.24 10.19 16.47
C VAL A 136 1.69 8.77 16.41
N ILE A 137 2.16 7.88 17.28
CA ILE A 137 1.47 6.63 17.58
C ILE A 137 0.69 6.74 18.88
N ARG A 138 -0.55 6.27 18.88
CA ARG A 138 -1.41 6.22 20.08
C ARG A 138 -2.10 4.87 20.17
N GLN A 139 -2.61 4.55 21.35
CA GLN A 139 -3.41 3.36 21.58
C GLN A 139 -4.55 3.30 20.54
N THR A 140 -4.64 2.20 19.80
CA THR A 140 -5.69 2.00 18.81
C THR A 140 -7.03 2.09 19.50
N SER A 141 -7.85 3.03 19.03
CA SER A 141 -9.15 3.32 19.62
C SER A 141 -10.08 2.15 19.38
N LYS A 142 -10.72 1.68 20.47
CA LYS A 142 -11.86 0.77 20.36
C LYS A 142 -13.13 1.50 19.92
N SER A 143 -13.12 2.84 19.97
CA SER A 143 -14.24 3.63 19.48
C SER A 143 -14.36 3.48 17.97
N LYS A 144 -15.62 3.42 17.54
CA LYS A 144 -16.01 3.27 16.13
C LYS A 144 -15.78 4.54 15.31
N ARG A 145 -15.55 5.69 15.96
CA ARG A 145 -15.26 6.96 15.32
C ARG A 145 -14.03 7.56 15.97
N ASN A 146 -12.88 7.41 15.30
CA ASN A 146 -11.70 8.18 15.62
C ASN A 146 -11.02 8.63 14.31
N PRO A 147 -11.53 9.69 13.67
CA PRO A 147 -11.00 10.14 12.37
C PRO A 147 -9.52 10.55 12.45
N ALA A 148 -9.03 10.93 13.63
CA ALA A 148 -7.62 11.23 13.86
C ALA A 148 -6.69 10.01 13.68
N GLN A 149 -7.22 8.79 13.77
CA GLN A 149 -6.48 7.53 13.52
C GLN A 149 -6.71 6.97 12.12
N ALA A 150 -7.59 7.59 11.33
CA ALA A 150 -8.04 7.07 10.05
C ALA A 150 -7.42 7.86 8.89
N TRP A 151 -6.95 7.11 7.89
CA TRP A 151 -6.14 7.62 6.78
C TRP A 151 -6.59 7.01 5.47
N VAL A 152 -6.68 7.81 4.42
CA VAL A 152 -7.09 7.36 3.08
C VAL A 152 -5.87 7.35 2.17
N LEU A 153 -5.63 6.21 1.51
CA LEU A 153 -4.62 6.10 0.46
C LEU A 153 -5.21 6.63 -0.86
N ASP A 154 -4.73 7.78 -1.32
CA ASP A 154 -5.18 8.43 -2.56
C ASP A 154 -3.99 8.67 -3.49
N GLY A 155 -3.71 7.71 -4.38
CA GLY A 155 -2.50 7.70 -5.19
C GLY A 155 -1.25 7.70 -4.31
N HIS A 156 -0.41 8.73 -4.46
CA HIS A 156 0.78 8.97 -3.64
C HIS A 156 0.50 9.79 -2.38
N PHE A 157 -0.73 10.23 -2.14
CA PHE A 157 -1.09 10.96 -0.93
C PHE A 157 -1.65 10.03 0.14
N ILE A 158 -1.27 10.27 1.39
CA ILE A 158 -1.90 9.67 2.57
C ILE A 158 -2.72 10.76 3.24
N ARG A 159 -4.01 10.80 2.94
CA ARG A 159 -4.93 11.85 3.38
C ARG A 159 -5.47 11.58 4.77
N SER A 160 -5.72 12.63 5.53
CA SER A 160 -6.41 12.54 6.81
C SER A 160 -7.90 12.29 6.61
N ALA A 161 -8.50 11.43 7.42
CA ALA A 161 -9.96 11.31 7.47
C ALA A 161 -10.63 12.44 8.29
N VAL A 162 -9.86 13.23 9.06
CA VAL A 162 -10.37 14.43 9.74
C VAL A 162 -10.67 15.53 8.71
N ASP A 163 -9.78 15.70 7.73
CA ASP A 163 -9.88 16.69 6.67
C ASP A 163 -9.20 16.16 5.40
N SER A 164 -9.99 15.85 4.37
CA SER A 164 -9.51 15.25 3.12
C SER A 164 -8.69 16.22 2.26
N THR A 165 -8.69 17.52 2.58
CA THR A 165 -7.80 18.51 1.95
C THR A 165 -6.37 18.44 2.49
N LYS A 166 -6.13 17.63 3.53
CA LYS A 166 -4.84 17.52 4.22
C LYS A 166 -4.27 16.11 4.15
N GLY A 167 -2.95 16.01 4.25
CA GLY A 167 -2.26 14.73 4.26
C GLY A 167 -0.93 14.80 5.01
N ILE A 168 -0.30 13.64 5.13
CA ILE A 168 1.01 13.53 5.76
C ILE A 168 2.03 14.29 4.92
N ASN A 169 2.78 15.17 5.57
CA ASN A 169 3.76 16.07 4.98
C ASN A 169 5.06 16.02 5.80
N LEU A 170 6.20 16.06 5.10
CA LEU A 170 7.50 16.29 5.70
C LEU A 170 7.70 17.78 6.00
N CYS A 171 8.01 18.10 7.26
CA CYS A 171 8.14 19.48 7.75
C CYS A 171 9.17 20.31 6.98
N GLU A 172 10.25 19.70 6.49
CA GLU A 172 11.38 20.45 5.91
C GLU A 172 11.26 20.68 4.40
N HIS A 173 11.42 21.94 3.98
CA HIS A 173 11.51 22.32 2.56
C HIS A 173 12.87 21.96 1.92
N GLY A 174 13.90 21.61 2.72
CA GLY A 174 15.25 21.27 2.29
C GLY A 174 15.47 19.78 2.00
N PRO A 175 16.73 19.30 1.95
CA PRO A 175 17.04 17.88 1.97
C PRO A 175 16.44 17.20 3.19
N THR A 176 16.16 15.90 3.10
CA THR A 176 15.59 15.12 4.20
C THR A 176 16.66 14.47 5.07
N PHE A 177 16.43 14.42 6.38
CA PHE A 177 17.34 13.81 7.35
C PHE A 177 16.60 12.86 8.31
N ASN A 178 17.39 12.03 9.01
CA ASN A 178 16.86 11.16 10.04
C ASN A 178 16.35 11.99 11.21
N GLY A 179 15.07 11.80 11.56
CA GLY A 179 14.40 12.56 12.60
C GLY A 179 13.46 13.65 12.09
N ASP A 180 13.39 13.89 10.77
CA ASP A 180 12.42 14.83 10.20
C ASP A 180 11.00 14.43 10.59
N VAL A 181 10.27 15.37 11.19
CA VAL A 181 8.95 15.08 11.73
C VAL A 181 7.93 14.99 10.60
N CYS A 182 7.12 13.93 10.65
CA CYS A 182 5.92 13.80 9.84
C CYS A 182 4.79 14.60 10.51
N LEU A 183 4.17 15.50 9.76
CA LEU A 183 3.09 16.36 10.24
C LEU A 183 1.95 16.43 9.23
N LEU A 184 0.79 16.91 9.67
CA LEU A 184 -0.35 17.18 8.82
C LEU A 184 -0.21 18.56 8.18
N TRP A 185 -0.48 18.65 6.89
CA TRP A 185 -0.52 19.93 6.18
C TRP A 185 -1.53 19.91 5.04
N GLU A 186 -1.99 21.09 4.62
CA GLU A 186 -2.80 21.29 3.42
C GLU A 186 -2.09 20.72 2.18
N LEU A 187 -2.81 19.93 1.39
CA LEU A 187 -2.30 19.30 0.19
C LEU A 187 -2.20 20.30 -0.95
N MET A 188 -1.04 20.33 -1.59
CA MET A 188 -0.81 21.20 -2.73
C MET A 188 -1.41 20.59 -3.99
N HIS A 189 -1.96 21.44 -4.86
CA HIS A 189 -2.57 21.01 -6.14
C HIS A 189 -1.55 20.57 -7.21
N HIS A 190 -0.26 20.77 -6.97
CA HIS A 190 0.83 20.33 -7.84
C HIS A 190 1.64 19.24 -7.14
N SER A 191 2.35 18.42 -7.92
CA SER A 191 3.29 17.44 -7.36
C SER A 191 4.28 18.16 -6.46
N TRP A 192 4.40 17.65 -5.24
CA TRP A 192 5.33 18.15 -4.24
C TRP A 192 5.76 16.98 -3.37
N LEU A 193 6.97 16.48 -3.62
CA LEU A 193 7.49 15.24 -3.05
C LEU A 193 7.48 15.18 -1.51
N ASN A 194 7.39 16.33 -0.82
CA ASN A 194 7.19 16.41 0.63
C ASN A 194 5.90 15.74 1.14
N GLN A 195 4.89 15.64 0.28
CA GLN A 195 3.56 15.12 0.59
C GLN A 195 3.27 13.78 -0.09
N GLU A 196 4.24 13.28 -0.87
CA GLU A 196 4.10 12.07 -1.67
C GLU A 196 4.80 10.89 -1.00
N TRP A 197 4.06 9.79 -0.89
CA TRP A 197 4.42 8.59 -0.17
C TRP A 197 4.14 7.36 -1.01
N ASP A 198 5.06 6.41 -0.93
CA ASP A 198 4.81 5.07 -1.45
C ASP A 198 4.60 4.10 -0.29
N TYR A 199 3.51 3.35 -0.34
CA TYR A 199 3.21 2.32 0.65
C TYR A 199 3.21 0.96 -0.03
N ASP A 200 4.25 0.17 0.25
CA ASP A 200 4.46 -1.14 -0.38
C ASP A 200 3.69 -2.28 0.32
N GLY A 201 2.85 -1.94 1.30
CA GLY A 201 2.16 -2.90 2.17
C GLY A 201 2.88 -3.17 3.49
N THR A 202 4.11 -2.67 3.65
CA THR A 202 4.89 -2.80 4.88
C THR A 202 5.48 -1.45 5.31
N LEU A 203 6.19 -0.76 4.41
CA LEU A 203 6.86 0.51 4.67
C LEU A 203 6.07 1.66 4.04
N ILE A 204 6.02 2.80 4.73
CA ILE A 204 5.57 4.07 4.17
C ILE A 204 6.82 4.88 3.79
N ARG A 205 7.23 4.83 2.53
CA ARG A 205 8.46 5.41 2.00
C ARG A 205 8.22 6.83 1.52
N SER A 206 9.19 7.71 1.73
CA SER A 206 9.13 9.06 1.15
C SER A 206 9.43 9.00 -0.34
N MET A 207 8.62 9.64 -1.18
CA MET A 207 8.97 9.82 -2.59
C MET A 207 10.04 10.91 -2.79
N LYS A 208 10.23 11.79 -1.81
CA LYS A 208 11.33 12.78 -1.79
C LYS A 208 12.69 12.13 -1.61
N ASP A 209 12.77 11.12 -0.75
CA ASP A 209 13.96 10.32 -0.53
C ASP A 209 13.57 8.85 -0.34
N PRO A 210 13.62 8.04 -1.42
CA PRO A 210 13.22 6.64 -1.40
C PRO A 210 14.07 5.73 -0.49
N THR A 211 15.18 6.24 0.04
CA THR A 211 16.00 5.52 1.03
C THR A 211 15.47 5.65 2.46
N LYS A 212 14.40 6.43 2.65
CA LYS A 212 13.82 6.71 3.97
C LYS A 212 12.33 6.37 4.04
N CYS A 213 11.88 6.03 5.25
CA CYS A 213 10.48 5.70 5.54
C CYS A 213 10.00 6.30 6.87
N ILE A 214 8.68 6.33 7.07
CA ILE A 214 8.08 6.67 8.36
C ILE A 214 8.44 5.58 9.38
N HIS A 215 9.06 6.02 10.46
CA HIS A 215 9.58 5.20 11.54
C HIS A 215 9.04 5.69 12.89
N VAL A 216 8.73 4.73 13.76
CA VAL A 216 8.37 4.98 15.16
C VAL A 216 9.65 5.15 15.97
N LYS A 217 9.91 6.38 16.45
CA LYS A 217 11.07 6.67 17.30
C LYS A 217 11.13 5.70 18.49
N SER A 218 12.32 5.17 18.76
CA SER A 218 12.54 4.35 19.96
C SER A 218 12.73 5.27 21.18
N GLY A 219 11.94 5.06 22.24
CA GLY A 219 12.03 5.82 23.50
C GLY A 219 10.66 6.26 24.01
N ASP A 220 10.66 7.30 24.87
CA ASP A 220 9.43 7.87 25.47
C ASP A 220 8.63 8.74 24.48
N GLU A 221 9.17 9.00 23.30
CA GLU A 221 8.53 9.84 22.30
C GLU A 221 7.67 9.00 21.36
N THR A 222 6.37 9.31 21.32
CA THR A 222 5.40 8.69 20.41
C THR A 222 5.41 9.29 19.00
N ILE A 223 6.40 10.11 18.65
CA ILE A 223 6.42 10.86 17.39
C ILE A 223 6.88 9.96 16.25
N CYS A 224 6.15 10.03 15.12
CA CYS A 224 6.58 9.43 13.87
C CYS A 224 7.49 10.40 13.12
N HIS A 225 8.62 9.89 12.65
CA HIS A 225 9.59 10.68 11.89
C HIS A 225 10.11 9.89 10.70
N LEU A 226 10.83 10.57 9.83
CA LEU A 226 11.54 9.95 8.73
C LEU A 226 12.86 9.33 9.23
N TRP A 227 13.20 8.14 8.74
CA TRP A 227 14.44 7.44 9.07
C TRP A 227 14.93 6.59 7.90
N ASP A 228 16.24 6.33 7.86
CA ASP A 228 16.84 5.40 6.88
C ASP A 228 16.19 4.02 6.95
N ILE A 229 15.84 3.45 5.80
CA ILE A 229 15.31 2.09 5.70
C ILE A 229 16.40 1.09 6.11
N ILE A 230 16.08 0.22 7.06
CA ILE A 230 16.97 -0.85 7.51
C ILE A 230 16.63 -2.11 6.70
N VAL A 231 17.50 -2.48 5.76
CA VAL A 231 17.28 -3.62 4.85
C VAL A 231 17.87 -4.94 5.34
N ASP A 232 18.85 -4.88 6.24
CA ASP A 232 19.64 -6.07 6.63
C ASP A 232 18.96 -6.94 7.68
N GLN A 233 17.89 -6.46 8.31
CA GLN A 233 17.16 -7.17 9.35
C GLN A 233 15.72 -6.66 9.48
N PRO A 234 14.78 -7.48 9.99
CA PRO A 234 13.44 -7.02 10.32
C PRO A 234 13.50 -5.79 11.22
N CYS A 235 12.71 -4.77 10.90
CA CYS A 235 12.65 -3.54 11.68
C CYS A 235 11.20 -3.19 11.96
N PRO A 236 10.56 -3.83 12.97
CA PRO A 236 9.16 -3.60 13.30
C PRO A 236 8.79 -2.12 13.56
N ALA A 237 9.77 -1.27 13.86
CA ALA A 237 9.59 0.16 14.06
C ALA A 237 9.30 0.93 12.75
N GLN A 238 9.65 0.36 11.59
CA GLN A 238 9.42 0.90 10.25
C GLN A 238 8.22 0.25 9.55
N GLU A 239 7.72 -0.86 10.11
CA GLU A 239 6.70 -1.69 9.50
C GLU A 239 5.30 -1.34 10.02
N TRP A 240 4.36 -1.29 9.08
CA TRP A 240 2.96 -0.91 9.29
C TRP A 240 2.04 -1.98 8.72
N ARG A 241 0.86 -2.11 9.33
CA ARG A 241 -0.25 -2.93 8.80
C ARG A 241 -1.46 -2.05 8.58
N LEU A 242 -2.15 -2.25 7.46
CA LEU A 242 -3.44 -1.61 7.23
C LEU A 242 -4.52 -2.39 7.98
N VAL A 243 -5.17 -1.72 8.93
CA VAL A 243 -6.35 -2.24 9.61
C VAL A 243 -7.55 -1.45 9.14
N PHE A 244 -8.59 -2.15 8.70
CA PHE A 244 -9.85 -1.51 8.29
C PHE A 244 -10.44 -0.70 9.44
N ASP A 245 -10.78 0.56 9.16
CA ASP A 245 -11.72 1.26 10.02
C ASP A 245 -13.12 0.84 9.59
N MET A 246 -13.72 -0.12 10.33
CA MET A 246 -14.93 -0.86 9.94
C MET A 246 -16.22 -0.02 9.81
N TYR A 247 -16.15 1.31 9.73
CA TYR A 247 -17.32 2.18 9.85
C TYR A 247 -17.41 3.32 8.83
N LEU A 248 -16.57 3.35 7.79
CA LEU A 248 -16.82 4.14 6.57
C LEU A 248 -17.40 3.25 5.45
N GLU A 249 -18.28 2.31 5.81
CA GLU A 249 -18.81 1.33 4.85
C GLU A 249 -19.93 1.86 3.95
N ASP A 250 -20.39 3.09 4.17
CA ASP A 250 -21.37 3.75 3.31
C ASP A 250 -20.65 4.28 2.05
N GLU A 251 -20.39 3.39 1.09
CA GLU A 251 -19.66 3.67 -0.16
C GLU A 251 -20.39 4.60 -1.14
N ASP A 252 -21.54 5.18 -0.80
CA ASP A 252 -22.36 5.92 -1.77
C ASP A 252 -22.66 7.39 -1.44
N GLU A 253 -22.27 7.95 -0.28
CA GLU A 253 -22.76 9.30 0.08
C GLU A 253 -21.74 10.40 0.45
N LEU A 254 -20.46 10.11 0.58
CA LEU A 254 -19.51 11.13 1.01
C LEU A 254 -18.17 10.87 0.36
N TRP A 255 -17.95 11.35 -0.88
CA TRP A 255 -16.69 11.91 -1.42
C TRP A 255 -16.93 12.39 -2.86
#